data_AF-E7C8S8-F1
#
_entry.id   AF-E7C8S8-F1
#
_cell.length_a   1.000
_cell.length_b   1.000
_cell.length_c   1.000
_cell.angle_alpha   90.00
_cell.angle_beta   90.00
_cell.angle_gamma   90.00
#
_symmetry.space_group_name_H-M   'P 1'
#
loop_
_entity.id
_entity.type
_entity.pdbx_description
1 polymer ?
#
loop_
_entity_poly.entity_id
_entity_poly.type
_entity_poly.pdbx_seq_one_letter_code
_entity_poly.pdbx_strand_id
1 'polypeptide(L)'
;MTIPIGGYDFQNVRASLSLGQQHTLSGTLLVQHGSFFSGDRTTIGFSRGRFEVTPQLSVEPSVSFNRIDLPEGQFTTQLLTTRTTYTVSPLMFVSGLLQYNSSNNSMSTNLRLRWEYRPGSELFVVYNEQRDTLARRFPELDNRAFIIKVNRLFRF
;
A
#
# COMPACT_ATOMS: atom_id res chain seq x y z
N MET A 1 -4.67 16.96 -21.11
CA MET A 1 -6.13 16.88 -20.85
C MET A 1 -6.50 18.07 -20.00
N THR A 2 -7.42 18.91 -20.46
CA THR A 2 -7.85 20.13 -19.79
C THR A 2 -9.30 19.96 -19.38
N ILE A 3 -9.54 19.88 -18.07
CA ILE A 3 -10.89 19.84 -17.50
C ILE A 3 -11.47 21.26 -17.62
N PRO A 4 -12.70 21.44 -18.16
CA PRO A 4 -13.33 22.76 -18.27
C PRO A 4 -13.50 23.43 -16.90
N ILE A 5 -13.35 24.74 -16.84
CA ILE A 5 -13.55 25.50 -15.59
C ILE A 5 -15.06 25.69 -15.39
N GLY A 6 -15.64 25.03 -14.40
CA GLY A 6 -17.07 25.10 -14.07
C GLY A 6 -17.35 24.62 -12.64
N GLY A 7 -18.54 24.91 -12.10
CA GLY A 7 -18.98 24.41 -10.79
C GLY A 7 -19.29 22.92 -10.86
N TYR A 8 -18.64 22.12 -10.03
CA TYR A 8 -18.83 20.68 -9.96
C TYR A 8 -19.52 20.32 -8.64
N ASP A 9 -20.71 19.73 -8.73
CA ASP A 9 -21.40 19.13 -7.60
C ASP A 9 -20.93 17.68 -7.43
N PHE A 10 -20.41 17.34 -6.26
CA PHE A 10 -19.82 16.03 -5.98
C PHE A 10 -20.72 15.24 -5.04
N GLN A 11 -21.52 14.32 -5.58
CA GLN A 11 -22.25 13.36 -4.76
C GLN A 11 -21.45 12.06 -4.67
N ASN A 12 -21.18 11.60 -3.45
CA ASN A 12 -20.47 10.34 -3.20
C ASN A 12 -21.29 9.46 -2.28
N VAL A 13 -21.64 8.27 -2.75
CA VAL A 13 -22.23 7.20 -1.96
C VAL A 13 -21.12 6.23 -1.57
N ARG A 14 -21.00 5.95 -0.27
CA ARG A 14 -19.99 5.03 0.26
C ARG A 14 -20.66 3.97 1.13
N ALA A 15 -20.45 2.72 0.77
CA ALA A 15 -20.78 1.56 1.59
C ALA A 15 -19.48 0.91 2.08
N SER A 16 -19.39 0.62 3.38
CA SER A 16 -18.24 -0.07 3.95
C SER A 16 -18.69 -1.19 4.87
N LEU A 17 -18.09 -2.37 4.70
CA LEU A 17 -18.28 -3.52 5.57
C LEU A 17 -16.96 -3.84 6.25
N SER A 18 -16.93 -3.82 7.58
CA SER A 18 -15.76 -4.20 8.36
C SER A 18 -15.96 -5.59 8.96
N LEU A 19 -15.10 -6.52 8.57
CA LEU A 19 -14.99 -7.85 9.15
C LEU A 19 -14.18 -7.74 10.45
N GLY A 20 -14.72 -8.27 11.54
CA GLY A 20 -14.14 -8.14 12.88
C GLY A 20 -12.77 -8.81 13.02
N GLN A 21 -11.91 -8.22 13.86
CA GLN A 21 -10.57 -8.75 14.18
C GLN A 21 -10.56 -10.04 15.00
N GLN A 22 -11.73 -10.54 15.41
CA GLN A 22 -11.88 -11.79 16.17
C GLN A 22 -11.69 -13.05 15.31
N HIS A 23 -11.72 -12.91 13.97
CA HIS A 23 -11.47 -14.02 13.05
C HIS A 23 -10.05 -13.92 12.47
N THR A 24 -9.49 -15.07 12.10
CA THR A 24 -8.15 -15.20 11.46
C THR A 24 -8.00 -14.36 10.20
N LEU A 25 -9.10 -14.01 9.54
CA LEU A 25 -9.16 -13.03 8.47
C LEU A 25 -10.00 -11.84 8.92
N SER A 26 -9.36 -10.67 9.02
CA SER A 26 -10.04 -9.40 9.24
C SER A 26 -9.79 -8.44 8.09
N GLY A 27 -10.65 -7.44 7.92
CA GLY A 27 -10.49 -6.46 6.86
C GLY A 27 -11.76 -5.66 6.59
N THR A 28 -11.62 -4.64 5.75
CA THR A 28 -12.69 -3.73 5.40
C THR A 28 -12.88 -3.74 3.90
N LEU A 29 -14.08 -4.14 3.47
CA LEU A 29 -14.57 -3.94 2.12
C LEU A 29 -15.18 -2.55 2.02
N LEU A 30 -14.82 -1.83 0.98
CA LEU A 30 -15.27 -0.47 0.69
C LEU A 30 -15.77 -0.44 -0.75
N VAL A 31 -17.01 -0.01 -0.94
CA VAL A 31 -17.54 0.35 -2.26
C VAL A 31 -17.92 1.82 -2.19
N GLN A 32 -17.36 2.60 -3.09
CA GLN A 32 -17.70 4.01 -3.23
C GLN A 32 -18.07 4.28 -4.68
N HIS A 33 -19.17 4.98 -4.89
CA HIS A 33 -19.57 5.46 -6.20
C HIS A 33 -19.95 6.92 -6.09
N GLY A 34 -19.42 7.77 -6.97
CA GLY A 34 -19.74 9.18 -6.94
C GLY A 34 -19.15 9.96 -8.09
N SER A 35 -19.59 11.21 -8.22
CA SER A 35 -19.17 12.11 -9.28
C SER A 35 -17.68 12.42 -9.17
N PHE A 36 -16.99 12.45 -10.30
CA PHE A 36 -15.58 12.78 -10.44
C PHE A 36 -15.39 13.75 -11.62
N PHE A 37 -15.38 15.06 -11.31
CA PHE A 37 -15.32 16.15 -12.29
C PHE A 37 -16.47 16.02 -13.30
N SER A 38 -16.15 15.81 -14.58
CA SER A 38 -17.10 15.66 -15.69
C SER A 38 -17.73 14.26 -15.80
N GLY A 39 -17.39 13.33 -14.90
CA GLY A 39 -17.78 11.92 -15.00
C GLY A 39 -18.05 11.28 -13.65
N ASP A 40 -17.97 9.95 -13.58
CA ASP A 40 -18.24 9.15 -12.40
C ASP A 40 -17.04 8.28 -12.02
N ARG A 41 -16.85 8.05 -10.71
CA ARG A 41 -15.82 7.17 -10.18
C ARG A 41 -16.46 6.11 -9.28
N THR A 42 -16.20 4.86 -9.64
CA THR A 42 -16.54 3.69 -8.82
C THR A 42 -15.26 3.09 -8.25
N THR A 43 -15.13 3.09 -6.93
CA THR A 43 -14.04 2.48 -6.19
C THR A 43 -14.54 1.23 -5.48
N ILE A 44 -13.87 0.10 -5.70
CA ILE A 44 -14.06 -1.12 -4.92
C ILE A 44 -12.72 -1.45 -4.28
N GLY A 45 -12.67 -1.43 -2.97
CA GLY A 45 -11.46 -1.65 -2.20
C GLY A 45 -11.64 -2.72 -1.13
N PHE A 46 -10.58 -3.48 -0.90
CA PHE A 46 -10.39 -4.25 0.30
C PHE A 46 -9.12 -3.74 0.98
N SER A 47 -9.23 -3.37 2.26
CA SER A 47 -8.12 -2.81 3.02
C SER A 47 -8.13 -3.33 4.44
N ARG A 48 -7.02 -3.15 5.16
CA ARG A 48 -6.87 -3.69 6.52
C ARG A 48 -7.08 -5.21 6.57
N GLY A 49 -6.93 -5.88 5.42
CA GLY A 49 -6.79 -7.32 5.36
C GLY A 49 -5.68 -7.69 6.31
N ARG A 50 -5.93 -8.50 7.33
CA ARG A 50 -4.88 -9.00 8.21
C ARG A 50 -5.11 -10.47 8.44
N PHE A 51 -4.06 -11.24 8.14
CA PHE A 51 -3.99 -12.66 8.32
C PHE A 51 -2.74 -12.98 9.13
N GLU A 52 -2.95 -13.46 10.36
CA GLU A 52 -1.88 -13.91 11.24
C GLU A 52 -1.62 -15.39 10.95
N VAL A 53 -0.62 -15.67 10.11
CA VAL A 53 -0.24 -17.04 9.73
C VAL A 53 0.37 -17.74 10.95
N THR A 54 1.22 -17.03 11.69
CA THR A 54 1.81 -17.46 12.96
C THR A 54 1.92 -16.24 13.89
N PRO A 55 2.14 -16.42 15.21
CA PRO A 55 2.38 -15.30 16.13
C PRO A 55 3.56 -14.39 15.70
N GLN A 56 4.48 -14.94 14.91
CA GLN A 56 5.63 -14.24 14.36
C GLN A 56 5.38 -13.68 12.96
N LEU A 57 4.45 -14.22 12.18
CA LEU A 57 4.22 -13.86 10.77
C LEU A 57 2.81 -13.34 10.55
N SER A 58 2.72 -12.06 10.17
CA SER A 58 1.48 -11.42 9.74
C SER A 58 1.57 -10.97 8.30
N VAL A 59 0.49 -11.17 7.55
CA VAL A 59 0.34 -10.72 6.17
C VAL A 59 -0.90 -9.84 6.09
N GLU A 60 -0.72 -8.68 5.49
CA GLU A 60 -1.74 -7.66 5.38
C GLU A 60 -1.94 -7.25 3.90
N PRO A 61 -2.81 -7.96 3.16
CA PRO A 61 -3.14 -7.60 1.80
C PRO A 61 -4.17 -6.47 1.75
N SER A 62 -4.05 -5.63 0.73
CA SER A 62 -5.01 -4.60 0.39
C SER A 62 -5.06 -4.45 -1.13
N VAL A 63 -6.25 -4.32 -1.67
CA VAL A 63 -6.46 -4.08 -3.11
C VAL A 63 -7.48 -2.98 -3.29
N SER A 64 -7.29 -2.14 -4.30
CA SER A 64 -8.22 -1.09 -4.67
C SER A 64 -8.35 -1.03 -6.18
N PHE A 65 -9.57 -1.24 -6.66
CA PHE A 65 -9.96 -1.07 -8.04
C PHE A 65 -10.73 0.25 -8.14
N ASN A 66 -10.22 1.18 -8.93
CA ASN A 66 -10.91 2.43 -9.22
C ASN A 66 -11.23 2.44 -10.72
N ARG A 67 -12.51 2.38 -11.04
CA ARG A 67 -13.03 2.63 -12.39
C ARG A 67 -13.43 4.10 -12.45
N ILE A 68 -12.91 4.80 -13.43
CA ILE A 68 -13.16 6.21 -13.66
C ILE A 68 -13.73 6.34 -15.08
N ASP A 69 -14.97 6.79 -15.15
CA ASP A 69 -15.75 6.94 -16.36
C ASP A 69 -15.87 8.43 -16.66
N LEU A 70 -15.19 8.92 -17.69
CA LEU A 70 -15.28 10.32 -18.15
C LEU A 70 -15.92 10.38 -19.54
N PRO A 71 -16.49 11.54 -19.93
CA PRO A 71 -17.01 11.75 -21.28
C PRO A 71 -15.96 11.49 -22.37
N GLU A 72 -14.68 11.73 -22.08
CA GLU A 72 -13.57 11.52 -23.01
C GLU A 72 -13.04 10.07 -23.04
N GLY A 73 -13.50 9.19 -22.14
CA GLY A 73 -13.11 7.78 -22.10
C GLY A 73 -13.17 7.13 -20.71
N GLN A 74 -13.08 5.80 -20.69
CA GLN A 74 -13.11 4.99 -19.46
C GLN A 74 -11.73 4.39 -19.16
N PHE A 75 -11.27 4.48 -17.91
CA PHE A 75 -10.06 3.78 -17.47
C PHE A 75 -10.23 3.15 -16.09
N THR A 76 -9.55 2.02 -15.88
CA THR A 76 -9.57 1.30 -14.60
C THR A 76 -8.16 1.23 -14.03
N THR A 77 -7.97 1.77 -12.83
CA THR A 77 -6.71 1.70 -12.09
C THR A 77 -6.83 0.69 -10.96
N GLN A 78 -5.86 -0.20 -10.88
CA GLN A 78 -5.73 -1.23 -9.86
C GLN A 78 -4.50 -0.92 -9.02
N LEU A 79 -4.70 -0.84 -7.71
CA LEU A 79 -3.65 -0.71 -6.70
C LEU A 79 -3.68 -1.96 -5.83
N LEU A 80 -2.62 -2.75 -5.87
CA LEU A 80 -2.43 -3.90 -5.00
C LEU A 80 -1.29 -3.59 -4.03
N THR A 81 -1.54 -3.73 -2.74
CA THR A 81 -0.55 -3.51 -1.69
C THR A 81 -0.54 -4.71 -0.77
N THR A 82 0.62 -5.34 -0.59
CA THR A 82 0.79 -6.46 0.34
C THR A 82 1.88 -6.10 1.33
N ARG A 83 1.53 -6.05 2.62
CA ARG A 83 2.50 -5.91 3.70
C ARG A 83 2.72 -7.27 4.35
N THR A 84 3.96 -7.62 4.62
CA THR A 84 4.33 -8.83 5.36
C THR A 84 5.25 -8.44 6.48
N THR A 85 4.92 -8.82 7.71
CA THR A 85 5.76 -8.56 8.88
C THR A 85 6.13 -9.87 9.54
N TYR A 86 7.43 -10.09 9.68
CA TYR A 86 8.02 -11.22 10.36
C TYR A 86 8.78 -10.75 11.61
N THR A 87 8.28 -11.13 12.77
CA THR A 87 8.83 -10.81 14.08
C THR A 87 9.71 -11.96 14.54
N VAL A 88 11.03 -11.79 14.45
CA VAL A 88 12.01 -12.78 14.91
C VAL A 88 12.04 -12.82 16.44
N SER A 89 12.02 -11.66 17.07
CA SER A 89 11.95 -11.47 18.52
C SER A 89 11.26 -10.14 18.83
N PRO A 90 10.88 -9.87 20.10
CA PRO A 90 10.31 -8.56 20.48
C PRO A 90 11.22 -7.37 20.14
N LEU A 91 12.52 -7.62 19.99
CA LEU A 91 13.55 -6.65 19.66
C LEU A 91 13.91 -6.63 18.17
N MET A 92 13.48 -7.62 17.38
CA MET A 92 13.88 -7.75 15.98
C MET A 92 12.70 -8.12 15.10
N PHE A 93 12.38 -7.25 14.14
CA PHE A 93 11.38 -7.53 13.13
C PHE A 93 11.84 -7.10 11.74
N VAL A 94 11.30 -7.80 10.75
CA VAL A 94 11.46 -7.52 9.33
C VAL A 94 10.08 -7.27 8.75
N SER A 95 9.89 -6.15 8.08
CA SER A 95 8.65 -5.80 7.39
C SER A 95 8.92 -5.53 5.92
N GLY A 96 8.22 -6.24 5.05
CA GLY A 96 8.19 -5.98 3.62
C GLY A 96 6.85 -5.34 3.21
N LEU A 97 6.90 -4.41 2.26
CA LEU A 97 5.74 -3.80 1.62
C LEU A 97 5.96 -3.86 0.11
N LEU A 98 5.05 -4.56 -0.57
CA LEU A 98 4.98 -4.60 -2.02
C LEU A 98 3.77 -3.79 -2.45
N GLN A 99 3.94 -2.91 -3.42
CA GLN A 99 2.85 -2.11 -3.99
C GLN A 99 2.94 -2.15 -5.50
N TYR A 100 1.84 -2.44 -6.16
CA TYR A 100 1.70 -2.43 -7.60
C TYR A 100 0.58 -1.48 -7.99
N ASN A 101 0.89 -0.52 -8.85
CA ASN A 101 -0.07 0.43 -9.39
C ASN A 101 -0.08 0.34 -10.91
N SER A 102 -1.21 -0.11 -11.46
CA SER A 102 -1.40 -0.24 -12.91
C SER A 102 -1.60 1.10 -13.64
N SER A 103 -2.01 2.17 -12.95
CA SER A 103 -2.23 3.48 -13.59
C SER A 103 -0.93 4.12 -14.07
N ASN A 104 0.14 3.95 -13.30
CA ASN A 104 1.45 4.50 -13.57
C ASN A 104 2.44 3.40 -13.94
N ASN A 105 1.95 2.17 -14.15
CA ASN A 105 2.76 0.99 -14.40
C ASN A 105 3.95 0.92 -13.43
N SER A 106 3.72 1.11 -12.13
CA SER A 106 4.81 1.20 -11.15
C SER A 106 4.70 0.06 -10.15
N MET A 107 5.81 -0.64 -9.92
CA MET A 107 5.97 -1.61 -8.86
C MET A 107 6.97 -1.09 -7.83
N SER A 108 6.54 -0.94 -6.59
CA SER A 108 7.38 -0.50 -5.48
C SER A 108 7.55 -1.62 -4.47
N THR A 109 8.78 -1.81 -4.01
CA THR A 109 9.16 -2.75 -2.96
C THR A 109 9.89 -1.99 -1.86
N ASN A 110 9.46 -2.17 -0.62
CA ASN A 110 10.10 -1.57 0.54
C ASN A 110 10.31 -2.67 1.58
N LEU A 111 11.56 -2.99 1.87
CA LEU A 111 11.95 -3.91 2.93
C LEU A 111 12.58 -3.11 4.06
N ARG A 112 12.17 -3.38 5.28
CA ARG A 112 12.69 -2.74 6.49
C ARG A 112 13.00 -3.79 7.53
N LEU A 113 14.23 -3.81 7.99
CA LEU A 113 14.66 -4.52 9.18
C LEU A 113 14.88 -3.50 10.29
N ARG A 114 14.34 -3.78 11.47
CA ARG A 114 14.65 -3.06 12.71
C ARG A 114 15.13 -4.07 13.73
N TRP A 115 16.26 -3.77 14.35
CA TRP A 115 16.82 -4.58 15.43
C TRP A 115 17.28 -3.68 16.58
N GLU A 116 16.66 -3.84 17.73
CA GLU A 116 17.04 -3.20 18.99
C GLU A 116 18.00 -4.14 19.74
N TYR A 117 19.29 -3.83 19.74
CA TYR A 117 20.29 -4.68 20.40
C TYR A 117 20.49 -4.31 21.88
N ARG A 118 20.14 -3.09 22.27
CA ARG A 118 20.07 -2.62 23.67
C ARG A 118 18.91 -1.63 23.80
N PRO A 119 18.31 -1.47 25.00
CA PRO A 119 17.28 -0.47 25.22
C PRO A 119 17.71 0.93 24.73
N GLY A 120 17.00 1.46 23.73
CA GLY A 120 17.30 2.75 23.10
C GLY A 120 18.48 2.77 22.11
N SER A 121 19.06 1.61 21.79
CA SER A 121 20.08 1.48 20.73
C SER A 121 19.61 0.50 19.65
N GLU A 122 19.48 1.01 18.43
CA GLU A 122 18.74 0.35 17.36
C GLU A 122 19.52 0.39 16.04
N LEU A 123 19.43 -0.69 15.28
CA LEU A 123 19.86 -0.81 13.89
C LEU A 123 18.62 -0.81 13.00
N PHE A 124 18.61 0.04 11.99
CA PHE A 124 17.61 0.05 10.93
C PHE A 124 18.28 -0.17 9.59
N VAL A 125 17.76 -1.13 8.82
CA VAL A 125 18.14 -1.34 7.44
C VAL A 125 16.89 -1.20 6.59
N VAL A 126 16.90 -0.32 5.61
CA VAL A 126 15.78 -0.08 4.70
C VAL A 126 16.28 -0.24 3.27
N TYR A 127 15.60 -1.09 2.52
CA TYR A 127 15.78 -1.27 1.09
C TYR A 127 14.50 -0.84 0.38
N ASN A 128 14.61 0.18 -0.46
CA ASN A 128 13.52 0.65 -1.29
C ASN A 128 13.89 0.46 -2.75
N GLU A 129 12.95 -0.04 -3.52
CA GLU A 129 13.08 -0.21 -4.95
C GLU A 129 11.77 0.18 -5.60
N GLN A 130 11.85 0.96 -6.67
CA GLN A 130 10.73 1.29 -7.53
C GLN A 130 11.13 0.92 -8.95
N ARG A 131 10.27 0.17 -9.61
CA ARG A 131 10.42 -0.25 -11.00
C ARG A 131 9.24 0.22 -11.82
N ASP A 132 9.53 0.62 -13.04
CA ASP A 132 8.57 0.86 -14.09
C ASP A 132 8.27 -0.48 -14.80
N THR A 133 7.00 -0.86 -14.87
CA THR A 133 6.48 -2.07 -15.50
C THR A 133 5.96 -1.82 -16.92
N LEU A 134 6.15 -0.62 -17.50
CA LEU A 134 5.83 -0.33 -18.91
C LEU A 134 6.61 -1.23 -19.88
N ALA A 135 7.86 -1.57 -19.56
CA ALA A 135 8.66 -2.49 -20.34
C ALA A 135 8.26 -3.95 -20.07
N ARG A 136 7.36 -4.49 -20.91
CA ARG A 136 6.74 -5.83 -20.86
C ARG A 136 7.69 -7.04 -20.71
N ARG A 137 9.01 -6.86 -20.79
CA ARG A 137 10.03 -7.93 -20.77
C ARG A 137 11.05 -7.80 -19.65
N PHE A 138 11.35 -6.58 -19.19
CA PHE A 138 12.22 -6.29 -18.05
C PHE A 138 11.71 -5.01 -17.36
N PRO A 139 11.14 -5.07 -16.15
CA PRO A 139 10.74 -3.86 -15.43
C PRO A 139 11.97 -2.98 -15.22
N GLU A 140 11.93 -1.78 -15.79
CA GLU A 140 13.03 -0.82 -15.75
C GLU A 140 13.17 -0.29 -14.32
N LEU A 141 14.39 -0.18 -13.82
CA LEU A 141 14.62 0.31 -12.47
C LEU A 141 14.50 1.84 -12.48
N ASP A 142 13.47 2.36 -11.84
CA ASP A 142 13.23 3.80 -11.72
C ASP A 142 14.03 4.38 -10.54
N ASN A 143 13.94 3.74 -9.37
CA ASN A 143 14.67 4.18 -8.18
C ASN A 143 15.11 3.00 -7.30
N ARG A 144 16.29 3.11 -6.70
CA ARG A 144 16.74 2.21 -5.62
C ARG A 144 17.42 3.00 -4.53
N ALA A 145 17.11 2.67 -3.29
CA ALA A 145 17.79 3.20 -2.12
C ALA A 145 18.04 2.09 -1.11
N PHE A 146 19.28 1.99 -0.66
CA PHE A 146 19.67 1.13 0.45
C PHE A 146 20.21 2.03 1.56
N ILE A 147 19.56 1.99 2.72
CA ILE A 147 19.80 2.89 3.82
C ILE A 147 20.07 2.06 5.06
N ILE A 148 21.20 2.32 5.71
CA ILE A 148 21.53 1.76 7.03
C ILE A 148 21.60 2.91 8.02
N LYS A 149 20.92 2.78 9.15
CA LYS A 149 20.98 3.72 10.27
C LYS A 149 21.31 2.96 11.55
N VAL A 150 22.26 3.50 12.32
CA VAL A 150 22.65 2.98 13.63
C VAL A 150 22.40 4.07 14.65
N ASN A 151 21.64 3.77 15.69
CA ASN A 151 21.40 4.66 16.81
C ASN A 151 21.93 4.02 18.10
N ARG A 152 22.57 4.83 18.94
CA ARG A 152 23.11 4.39 20.23
C ARG A 152 22.76 5.42 21.30
N LEU A 153 22.01 4.97 22.30
CA LEU A 153 21.72 5.77 23.49
C LEU A 153 22.88 5.66 24.48
N PHE A 154 23.39 6.80 24.92
CA PHE A 154 24.32 6.92 26.03
C PHE A 154 23.56 7.41 27.26
N ARG A 155 23.67 6.69 28.37
CA ARG A 155 23.15 7.12 29.68
C ARG A 155 24.35 7.29 30.60
N PHE A 156 24.41 8.43 31.30
CA PHE A 156 25.40 8.78 32.31
C PHE A 156 24.81 8.55 33.70
#